data_AF-A0A7Y3IXK9-F1
#
_entry.id   AF-A0A7Y3IXK9-F1
#
_cell.length_a   1.000
_cell.length_b   1.000
_cell.length_c   1.000
_cell.angle_alpha   90.00
_cell.angle_beta   90.00
_cell.angle_gamma   90.00
#
_symmetry.space_group_name_H-M   'P 1'
#
loop_
_entity.id
_entity.type
_entity.pdbx_description
1 polymer ?
#
loop_
_entity_poly.entity_id
_entity_poly.type
_entity_poly.pdbx_seq_one_letter_code
_entity_poly.pdbx_strand_id
1 'polypeptide(L)'
;MTLYSPMPTILRLMYLLVLTVILSGCVAYPVPAKNVTASPLLPASPPLPPERPMPASTLIDLITAEKSIDAGRPDLALPYYVHQAQTTNDPGILERAARLATLTQQPQSALDISRQWYALQPHNLDSESSLASSLWHLGHYEETVPYLADILKKDPHASFEELLLSSLPTSPTELKQLQ
;
A
#
# COMPACT_ATOMS: atom_id res chain seq x y z
N MET A 1 56.58 -4.74 -8.12
CA MET A 1 55.87 -4.40 -6.88
C MET A 1 54.40 -4.75 -7.07
N THR A 2 54.05 -6.02 -6.90
CA THR A 2 52.67 -6.52 -6.92
C THR A 2 52.60 -7.60 -5.84
N LEU A 3 52.34 -7.18 -4.59
CA LEU A 3 52.06 -8.10 -3.49
C LEU A 3 50.69 -8.75 -3.77
N TYR A 4 50.68 -9.89 -4.45
CA TYR A 4 49.54 -10.80 -4.45
C TYR A 4 49.80 -11.85 -3.38
N SER A 5 49.39 -11.55 -2.14
CA SER A 5 49.39 -12.54 -1.07
C SER A 5 48.51 -13.72 -1.50
N PRO A 6 49.01 -14.97 -1.52
CA PRO A 6 48.15 -16.11 -1.80
C PRO A 6 47.15 -16.20 -0.65
N MET A 7 45.90 -15.80 -0.91
CA MET A 7 44.81 -16.06 0.02
C MET A 7 44.86 -17.56 0.35
N PRO A 8 44.93 -17.95 1.63
CA PRO A 8 45.19 -19.33 1.98
C PRO A 8 44.11 -20.20 1.34
N THR A 9 44.52 -21.25 0.64
CA THR A 9 43.62 -22.19 -0.04
C THR A 9 42.51 -22.69 0.88
N ILE A 10 42.80 -22.74 2.19
CA ILE A 10 41.87 -23.03 3.28
C ILE A 10 40.71 -22.02 3.35
N LEU A 11 40.96 -20.71 3.21
CA LEU A 11 39.93 -19.67 3.23
C LEU A 11 39.04 -19.72 1.97
N ARG A 12 39.63 -20.09 0.83
CA ARG A 12 38.90 -20.27 -0.43
C ARG A 12 38.01 -21.52 -0.39
N LEU A 13 38.48 -22.60 0.24
CA LEU A 13 37.71 -23.82 0.49
C LEU A 13 36.57 -23.56 1.48
N MET A 14 36.83 -22.78 2.53
CA MET A 14 35.84 -22.38 3.53
C MET A 14 34.72 -21.53 2.91
N TYR A 15 35.07 -20.59 2.01
CA TYR A 15 34.09 -19.78 1.29
C TYR A 15 33.22 -20.62 0.34
N LEU A 16 33.81 -21.59 -0.37
CA LEU A 16 33.08 -22.53 -1.22
C LEU A 16 32.12 -23.42 -0.40
N LEU A 17 32.55 -23.88 0.78
CA LEU A 17 31.73 -24.69 1.67
C LEU A 17 30.58 -23.89 2.30
N VAL A 18 30.81 -22.64 2.67
CA VAL A 18 29.74 -21.75 3.17
C VAL A 18 28.73 -21.46 2.07
N LEU A 19 29.17 -21.23 0.83
CA LEU A 19 28.28 -20.98 -0.32
C LEU A 19 27.37 -22.19 -0.62
N THR A 20 27.88 -23.42 -0.52
CA THR A 20 27.06 -24.63 -0.77
C THR A 20 26.06 -24.91 0.35
N VAL A 21 26.40 -24.59 1.61
CA VAL A 21 25.47 -24.71 2.75
C VAL A 21 24.28 -23.77 2.61
N ILE A 22 24.50 -22.52 2.16
CA ILE A 22 23.42 -21.53 1.99
C ILE A 22 22.46 -21.94 0.87
N LEU A 23 22.94 -22.60 -0.19
CA LEU A 23 22.08 -23.06 -1.30
C LEU A 23 21.21 -24.28 -0.97
N SER A 24 21.48 -25.00 0.13
CA SER A 24 20.74 -26.23 0.48
C SER A 24 19.45 -25.97 1.29
N GLY A 25 19.08 -24.71 1.52
CA GLY A 25 18.00 -24.33 2.44
C GLY A 25 16.55 -24.40 1.94
N CYS A 26 16.27 -24.76 0.68
CA CYS A 26 14.90 -24.62 0.11
C CYS A 26 14.12 -25.92 -0.15
N VAL A 27 14.64 -27.13 0.11
CA VAL A 27 14.01 -28.39 -0.39
C VAL A 27 13.46 -29.32 0.71
N ALA A 28 13.24 -28.83 1.93
CA ALA A 28 12.67 -29.68 2.99
C ALA A 28 11.71 -28.91 3.91
N TYR A 29 10.64 -28.36 3.34
CA TYR A 29 9.43 -28.13 4.12
C TYR A 29 8.48 -29.32 3.90
N PRO A 30 8.41 -30.29 4.84
CA PRO A 30 7.38 -31.32 4.77
C PRO A 30 6.02 -30.61 4.91
N VAL A 31 5.27 -30.57 3.82
CA VAL A 31 3.84 -30.21 3.88
C VAL A 31 3.19 -31.32 4.72
N PRO A 32 2.67 -31.04 5.92
CA PRO A 32 1.99 -32.07 6.69
C PRO A 32 0.81 -32.56 5.86
N ALA A 33 0.84 -33.85 5.51
CA ALA A 33 -0.30 -34.52 4.91
C ALA A 33 -1.44 -34.42 5.93
N LYS A 34 -2.35 -33.47 5.69
CA LYS A 34 -3.58 -33.33 6.46
C LYS A 34 -4.40 -34.57 6.18
N ASN A 35 -4.33 -35.55 7.08
CA ASN A 35 -5.25 -36.67 7.10
C ASN A 35 -6.67 -36.09 7.02
N VAL A 36 -7.36 -36.36 5.91
CA VAL A 36 -8.76 -36.01 5.76
C VAL A 36 -9.54 -37.05 6.56
N THR A 37 -9.48 -36.93 7.89
CA THR A 37 -10.54 -37.42 8.74
C THR A 37 -11.77 -36.60 8.38
N ALA A 38 -12.84 -37.27 7.96
CA ALA A 38 -14.11 -36.64 7.62
C ALA A 38 -14.44 -35.59 8.69
N SER A 39 -14.35 -34.32 8.29
CA SER A 39 -14.61 -33.19 9.16
C SER A 39 -16.07 -33.28 9.59
N PRO A 40 -16.39 -33.09 10.87
CA PRO A 40 -17.78 -32.88 11.29
C PRO A 40 -18.35 -31.78 10.40
N LEU A 41 -19.56 -31.97 9.84
CA LEU A 41 -20.20 -31.02 8.92
C LEU A 41 -19.94 -29.60 9.42
N LEU A 42 -19.06 -28.86 8.71
CA LEU A 42 -18.85 -27.46 9.00
C LEU A 42 -20.22 -26.79 8.89
N PRO A 43 -20.56 -25.87 9.82
CA PRO A 43 -21.77 -25.07 9.67
C PRO A 43 -21.78 -24.43 8.28
N ALA A 44 -22.96 -24.39 7.66
CA ALA A 44 -23.18 -23.90 6.31
C ALA A 44 -22.40 -22.60 6.09
N SER A 45 -21.59 -22.57 5.03
CA SER A 45 -20.81 -21.39 4.66
C SER A 45 -21.76 -20.18 4.56
N PRO A 46 -21.40 -19.00 5.11
CA PRO A 46 -22.21 -17.81 4.96
C PRO A 46 -22.50 -17.57 3.48
N PRO A 47 -23.70 -17.04 3.14
CA PRO A 47 -24.06 -16.79 1.75
C PRO A 47 -22.97 -15.95 1.09
N LEU A 48 -22.51 -16.40 -0.09
CA LEU A 48 -21.52 -15.64 -0.85
C LEU A 48 -22.06 -14.23 -1.12
N PRO A 49 -21.22 -13.18 -0.98
CA PRO A 49 -21.60 -11.85 -1.40
C PRO A 49 -22.07 -11.87 -2.86
N PRO A 50 -23.05 -11.03 -3.24
CA PRO A 50 -23.49 -10.93 -4.62
C PRO A 50 -22.31 -10.60 -5.54
N GLU A 51 -22.14 -11.38 -6.60
CA GLU A 51 -21.13 -11.12 -7.62
C GLU A 51 -21.42 -9.77 -8.28
N ARG A 52 -20.46 -8.84 -8.22
CA ARG A 52 -20.52 -7.57 -8.94
C ARG A 52 -19.82 -7.74 -10.28
N PRO A 53 -20.55 -7.72 -11.41
CA PRO A 53 -19.92 -7.87 -12.72
C PRO A 53 -19.01 -6.68 -13.01
N MET A 54 -17.73 -6.96 -13.28
CA MET A 54 -16.76 -5.97 -13.74
C MET A 54 -16.73 -5.97 -15.27
N PRO A 55 -16.98 -4.84 -15.95
CA PRO A 55 -16.84 -4.75 -17.39
C PRO A 55 -15.42 -5.11 -17.84
N ALA A 56 -15.29 -5.78 -18.98
CA ALA A 56 -13.99 -6.13 -19.53
C ALA A 56 -13.11 -4.90 -19.79
N SER A 57 -13.72 -3.76 -20.18
CA SER A 57 -13.02 -2.49 -20.35
C SER A 57 -12.41 -1.98 -19.04
N THR A 58 -13.16 -2.02 -17.93
CA THR A 58 -12.64 -1.68 -16.60
C THR A 58 -11.45 -2.55 -16.24
N LEU A 59 -11.56 -3.87 -16.44
CA LEU A 59 -10.45 -4.79 -16.16
C LEU A 59 -9.21 -4.47 -16.99
N ILE A 60 -9.38 -4.20 -18.29
CA ILE A 60 -8.28 -3.84 -19.20
C ILE A 60 -7.60 -2.54 -18.75
N ASP A 61 -8.37 -1.52 -18.39
CA ASP A 61 -7.84 -0.25 -17.91
C ASP A 61 -7.03 -0.42 -16.62
N LEU A 62 -7.55 -1.19 -15.66
CA LEU A 62 -6.86 -1.44 -14.39
C LEU A 62 -5.57 -2.24 -14.59
N ILE A 63 -5.57 -3.25 -15.46
CA ILE A 63 -4.35 -4.01 -15.80
C ILE A 63 -3.33 -3.10 -16.51
N THR A 64 -3.80 -2.22 -17.41
CA THR A 64 -2.93 -1.25 -18.08
C THR A 64 -2.30 -0.29 -17.08
N ALA A 65 -3.07 0.16 -16.08
CA ALA A 65 -2.59 0.99 -14.99
C ALA A 65 -1.53 0.26 -14.15
N GLU A 66 -1.80 -0.96 -13.68
CA GLU A 66 -0.84 -1.74 -12.90
C GLU A 66 0.43 -2.06 -13.69
N LYS A 67 0.32 -2.32 -15.01
CA LYS A 67 1.52 -2.50 -15.84
C LYS A 67 2.39 -1.25 -15.91
N SER A 68 1.78 -0.06 -15.87
CA SER A 68 2.49 1.21 -15.80
C SER A 68 3.18 1.38 -14.45
N ILE A 69 2.54 0.96 -13.35
CA ILE A 69 3.13 0.95 -12.00
C ILE A 69 4.34 0.01 -11.95
N ASP A 70 4.22 -1.20 -12.48
CA ASP A 70 5.33 -2.18 -12.59
C ASP A 70 6.51 -1.61 -13.38
N ALA A 71 6.25 -0.73 -14.34
CA ALA A 71 7.27 -0.04 -15.12
C ALA A 71 7.88 1.18 -14.39
N GLY A 72 7.51 1.43 -13.14
CA GLY A 72 7.95 2.60 -12.36
C GLY A 72 7.30 3.90 -12.81
N ARG A 73 6.14 3.85 -13.47
CA ARG A 73 5.41 4.99 -14.04
C ARG A 73 4.01 5.16 -13.42
N PRO A 74 3.91 5.42 -12.11
CA PRO A 74 2.62 5.63 -11.44
C PRO A 74 1.87 6.87 -11.97
N ASP A 75 2.59 7.84 -12.54
CA ASP A 75 2.03 9.02 -13.22
C ASP A 75 1.16 8.63 -14.42
N LEU A 76 1.53 7.59 -15.16
CA LEU A 76 0.75 7.07 -16.29
C LEU A 76 -0.40 6.16 -15.83
N ALA A 77 -0.32 5.60 -14.63
CA ALA A 77 -1.35 4.75 -14.07
C ALA A 77 -2.53 5.55 -13.49
N LEU A 78 -2.26 6.71 -12.90
CA LEU A 78 -3.28 7.50 -12.21
C LEU A 78 -4.50 7.83 -13.09
N PRO A 79 -4.37 8.29 -14.35
CA PRO A 79 -5.53 8.64 -15.16
C PRO A 79 -6.50 7.48 -15.38
N TYR A 80 -6.00 6.25 -15.55
CA TYR A 80 -6.83 5.05 -15.65
C TYR A 80 -7.58 4.78 -14.34
N TYR A 81 -6.88 4.88 -13.20
CA TYR A 81 -7.49 4.69 -11.89
C TYR A 81 -8.54 5.75 -11.57
N VAL A 82 -8.28 7.02 -11.88
CA VAL A 82 -9.24 8.12 -11.70
C VAL A 82 -10.49 7.91 -12.54
N HIS A 83 -10.31 7.57 -13.82
CA HIS A 83 -11.44 7.28 -14.71
C HIS A 83 -12.27 6.10 -14.20
N GLN A 84 -11.62 5.01 -13.77
CA GLN A 84 -12.33 3.85 -13.25
C GLN A 84 -12.98 4.13 -11.89
N ALA A 85 -12.36 4.92 -11.01
CA ALA A 85 -12.93 5.32 -9.74
C ALA A 85 -14.25 6.10 -9.94
N GLN A 86 -14.27 7.04 -10.89
CA GLN A 86 -15.45 7.85 -11.20
C GLN A 86 -16.58 7.06 -11.85
N THR A 87 -16.24 6.13 -12.75
CA THR A 87 -17.24 5.38 -13.53
C THR A 87 -17.83 4.22 -12.75
N THR A 88 -17.02 3.51 -11.98
CA THR A 88 -17.46 2.32 -11.24
C THR A 88 -18.00 2.64 -9.86
N ASN A 89 -17.55 3.74 -9.25
CA ASN A 89 -17.78 4.04 -7.83
C ASN A 89 -17.40 2.87 -6.91
N ASP A 90 -16.43 2.05 -7.30
CA ASP A 90 -15.95 0.96 -6.49
C ASP A 90 -15.01 1.47 -5.40
N PRO A 91 -15.26 1.18 -4.11
CA PRO A 91 -14.41 1.67 -3.03
C PRO A 91 -12.95 1.20 -3.11
N GLY A 92 -12.68 0.00 -3.63
CA GLY A 92 -11.32 -0.51 -3.79
C GLY A 92 -10.54 0.22 -4.90
N ILE A 93 -11.23 0.59 -5.98
CA ILE A 93 -10.65 1.41 -7.05
C ILE A 93 -10.41 2.84 -6.54
N LEU A 94 -11.35 3.42 -5.79
CA LEU A 94 -11.21 4.73 -5.15
C LEU A 94 -10.03 4.78 -4.18
N GLU A 95 -9.92 3.78 -3.31
CA GLU A 95 -8.80 3.61 -2.38
C GLU A 95 -7.45 3.59 -3.12
N ARG A 96 -7.34 2.77 -4.17
CA ARG A 96 -6.11 2.66 -4.97
C ARG A 96 -5.80 3.96 -5.71
N ALA A 97 -6.80 4.63 -6.25
CA ALA A 97 -6.67 5.91 -6.94
C ALA A 97 -6.22 7.03 -5.98
N ALA A 98 -6.76 7.10 -4.76
CA ALA A 98 -6.37 8.07 -3.74
C ALA A 98 -4.88 7.92 -3.39
N ARG A 99 -4.45 6.68 -3.14
CA ARG A 99 -3.03 6.38 -2.86
C ARG A 99 -2.11 6.76 -4.01
N LEU A 100 -2.51 6.50 -5.25
CA LEU A 100 -1.74 6.91 -6.43
C LEU A 100 -1.69 8.43 -6.58
N ALA A 101 -2.78 9.14 -6.31
CA ALA A 101 -2.81 10.59 -6.37
C ALA A 101 -1.87 11.21 -5.32
N THR A 102 -1.86 10.68 -4.10
CA THR A 102 -0.88 11.06 -3.06
C THR A 102 0.56 10.75 -3.51
N LEU A 103 0.83 9.54 -4.00
CA LEU A 103 2.16 9.10 -4.44
C LEU A 103 2.71 9.95 -5.58
N THR A 104 1.84 10.34 -6.51
CA THR A 104 2.20 11.16 -7.69
C THR A 104 2.14 12.66 -7.42
N GLN A 105 1.96 13.06 -6.16
CA GLN A 105 1.93 14.46 -5.71
C GLN A 105 0.87 15.30 -6.42
N GLN A 106 -0.33 14.75 -6.60
CA GLN A 106 -1.50 15.45 -7.13
C GLN A 106 -2.51 15.71 -6.01
N PRO A 107 -2.28 16.76 -5.18
CA PRO A 107 -3.01 16.92 -3.92
C PRO A 107 -4.51 17.19 -4.11
N GLN A 108 -4.90 17.89 -5.18
CA GLN A 108 -6.32 18.09 -5.50
C GLN A 108 -7.01 16.79 -5.90
N SER A 109 -6.40 16.00 -6.79
CA SER A 109 -6.91 14.67 -7.15
C SER A 109 -7.01 13.76 -5.92
N ALA A 110 -6.00 13.79 -5.03
CA ALA A 110 -6.03 13.01 -3.79
C ALA A 110 -7.22 13.42 -2.92
N LEU A 111 -7.44 14.71 -2.68
CA LEU A 111 -8.58 15.20 -1.91
C LEU A 111 -9.92 14.79 -2.50
N ASP A 112 -10.13 15.00 -3.80
CA ASP A 112 -11.41 14.71 -4.46
C ASP A 112 -11.75 13.23 -4.39
N ILE A 113 -10.76 12.36 -4.66
CA ILE A 113 -10.92 10.91 -4.62
C ILE A 113 -11.13 10.43 -3.18
N SER A 114 -10.34 10.89 -2.21
CA SER A 114 -10.47 10.51 -0.81
C SER A 114 -11.81 10.96 -0.23
N ARG A 115 -12.32 12.13 -0.64
CA ARG A 115 -13.66 12.59 -0.25
C ARG A 115 -14.74 11.66 -0.79
N GLN A 116 -14.64 11.24 -2.05
CA GLN A 116 -15.58 10.29 -2.64
C GLN A 116 -15.47 8.91 -1.97
N TRP A 117 -14.26 8.45 -1.67
CA TRP A 117 -14.04 7.20 -0.96
C TRP A 117 -14.66 7.21 0.44
N TYR A 118 -14.41 8.25 1.23
CA TYR A 118 -15.00 8.45 2.54
C TYR A 118 -16.53 8.50 2.48
N ALA A 119 -17.11 9.17 1.48
CA ALA A 119 -18.55 9.21 1.30
C ALA A 119 -19.18 7.82 1.10
N LEU A 120 -18.47 6.88 0.47
CA LEU A 120 -18.92 5.50 0.29
C LEU A 120 -18.64 4.61 1.50
N GLN A 121 -17.60 4.91 2.28
CA GLN A 121 -17.16 4.10 3.40
C GLN A 121 -16.84 4.95 4.65
N PRO A 122 -17.79 5.71 5.22
CA PRO A 122 -17.51 6.65 6.29
C PRO A 122 -17.06 6.00 7.61
N HIS A 123 -17.23 4.69 7.73
CA HIS A 123 -16.80 3.90 8.88
C HIS A 123 -15.47 3.17 8.65
N ASN A 124 -14.86 3.30 7.46
CA ASN A 124 -13.55 2.77 7.17
C ASN A 124 -12.48 3.79 7.60
N LEU A 125 -11.67 3.40 8.59
CA LEU A 125 -10.59 4.24 9.13
C LEU A 125 -9.59 4.66 8.06
N ASP A 126 -9.31 3.82 7.07
CA ASP A 126 -8.37 4.14 5.99
C ASP A 126 -8.90 5.26 5.10
N SER A 127 -10.21 5.24 4.80
CA SER A 127 -10.84 6.27 3.97
C SER A 127 -10.87 7.63 4.68
N GLU A 128 -11.14 7.63 5.98
CA GLU A 128 -11.15 8.82 6.83
C GLU A 128 -9.73 9.39 6.99
N SER A 129 -8.74 8.53 7.21
CA SER A 129 -7.33 8.90 7.29
C SER A 129 -6.82 9.48 5.97
N SER A 130 -7.23 8.89 4.85
CA SER A 130 -6.88 9.39 3.51
C SER A 130 -7.49 10.77 3.23
N LEU A 131 -8.74 11.00 3.65
CA LEU A 131 -9.38 12.33 3.55
C LEU A 131 -8.68 13.35 4.43
N ALA A 132 -8.43 13.02 5.70
CA ALA A 132 -7.77 13.92 6.64
C ALA A 132 -6.35 14.29 6.17
N SER A 133 -5.58 13.30 5.70
CA SER A 133 -4.24 13.54 5.12
C SER A 133 -4.32 14.46 3.90
N SER A 134 -5.28 14.25 3.00
CA SER A 134 -5.42 15.08 1.80
C SER A 134 -5.83 16.52 2.12
N LEU A 135 -6.74 16.72 3.08
CA LEU A 135 -7.12 18.04 3.56
C LEU A 135 -5.94 18.76 4.23
N TRP A 136 -5.16 18.05 5.04
CA TRP A 136 -3.96 18.58 5.69
C TRP A 136 -2.94 19.08 4.66
N HIS A 137 -2.64 18.27 3.64
CA HIS A 137 -1.67 18.63 2.60
C HIS A 137 -2.09 19.84 1.75
N LEU A 138 -3.39 20.11 1.64
CA LEU A 138 -3.92 21.30 0.98
C LEU A 138 -4.09 22.51 1.91
N GLY A 139 -3.76 22.38 3.20
CA GLY A 139 -3.86 23.45 4.18
C GLY A 139 -5.29 23.69 4.70
N HIS A 140 -6.21 22.76 4.47
CA HIS A 140 -7.60 22.84 4.94
C HIS A 140 -7.71 22.40 6.41
N TYR A 141 -6.93 23.02 7.30
CA TYR A 141 -6.76 22.55 8.67
C TYR A 141 -8.07 22.59 9.48
N GLU A 142 -8.90 23.62 9.30
CA GLU A 142 -10.19 23.75 9.98
C GLU A 142 -11.11 22.55 9.67
N GLU A 143 -11.15 22.13 8.40
CA GLU A 143 -11.94 20.97 7.96
C GLU A 143 -11.29 19.64 8.41
N THR A 144 -9.96 19.60 8.56
CA THR A 144 -9.19 18.39 8.91
C THR A 144 -9.33 17.97 10.37
N VAL A 145 -9.33 18.95 11.29
CA VAL A 145 -9.32 18.72 12.75
C VAL A 145 -10.38 17.72 13.25
N PRO A 146 -11.68 17.81 12.87
CA PRO A 146 -12.68 16.86 13.35
C PRO A 146 -12.36 15.41 12.94
N TYR A 147 -11.86 15.18 11.72
CA TYR A 147 -11.49 13.84 11.25
C TYR A 147 -10.29 13.29 12.04
N LEU A 148 -9.26 14.10 12.28
CA LEU A 148 -8.11 13.68 13.09
C LEU A 148 -8.52 13.34 14.54
N ALA A 149 -9.40 14.15 15.13
CA ALA A 149 -9.91 13.88 16.47
C ALA A 149 -10.70 12.56 16.54
N ASP A 150 -11.47 12.24 15.51
CA ASP A 150 -12.22 10.99 15.46
C ASP A 150 -11.34 9.77 15.17
N ILE A 151 -10.33 9.91 14.29
CA ILE A 151 -9.30 8.88 14.08
C ILE A 151 -8.59 8.54 15.39
N LEU A 152 -8.15 9.54 16.15
CA LEU A 152 -7.45 9.34 17.43
C LEU A 152 -8.33 8.66 18.50
N LYS A 153 -9.65 8.88 18.47
CA LYS A 153 -10.58 8.16 19.36
C LYS A 153 -10.73 6.69 18.96
N LYS A 154 -10.75 6.41 17.65
CA LYS A 154 -10.92 5.06 17.08
C LYS A 154 -9.65 4.23 17.23
N ASP A 155 -8.50 4.84 16.99
CA ASP A 155 -7.19 4.22 17.14
C ASP A 155 -6.21 5.17 17.87
N PRO A 156 -6.15 5.08 19.20
CA PRO A 156 -5.20 5.86 20.01
C PRO A 156 -3.73 5.48 19.78
N HIS A 157 -3.46 4.33 19.14
CA HIS A 157 -2.12 3.82 18.87
C HIS A 157 -1.63 4.11 17.46
N ALA A 158 -2.49 4.60 16.56
CA ALA A 158 -2.10 5.31 15.35
C ALA A 158 -1.37 6.58 15.79
N SER A 159 -0.08 6.40 16.10
CA SER A 159 0.71 7.39 16.81
C SER A 159 0.68 8.65 15.98
N PHE A 160 0.12 9.73 16.53
CA PHE A 160 0.12 11.05 15.92
C PHE A 160 1.54 11.45 15.49
N GLU A 161 2.58 10.89 16.13
CA GLU A 161 3.96 10.99 15.68
C GLU A 161 4.23 10.38 14.30
N GLU A 162 3.68 9.22 13.93
CA GLU A 162 3.90 8.60 12.61
C GLU A 162 3.15 9.37 11.50
N LEU A 163 1.98 9.91 11.82
CA LEU A 163 1.20 10.79 10.94
C LEU A 163 1.83 12.20 10.83
N LEU A 164 2.43 12.71 11.90
CA LEU A 164 3.24 13.93 11.89
C LEU A 164 4.56 13.73 11.14
N LEU A 165 5.29 12.63 11.39
CA LEU A 165 6.58 12.34 10.78
C LEU A 165 6.46 12.15 9.26
N SER A 166 5.35 11.56 8.79
CA SER A 166 5.04 11.47 7.36
C SER A 166 4.60 12.79 6.72
N SER A 167 4.12 13.76 7.52
CA SER A 167 3.68 15.08 7.06
C SER A 167 4.70 16.21 7.29
N LEU A 168 5.79 15.95 8.02
CA LEU A 168 6.88 16.89 8.20
C LEU A 168 7.65 17.08 6.88
N PRO A 169 7.97 18.33 6.51
CA PRO A 169 8.80 18.60 5.34
C PRO A 169 10.16 17.92 5.51
N THR A 170 10.55 17.06 4.57
CA THR A 170 11.81 16.30 4.60
C THR A 170 13.04 17.15 4.26
N SER A 171 12.87 18.47 4.08
CA SER A 171 13.93 19.39 3.67
C SER A 171 14.25 20.44 4.75
N PRO A 172 15.54 20.71 5.06
CA PRO A 172 15.96 21.78 5.97
C PRO A 172 15.56 23.18 5.53
N THR A 173 15.15 23.34 4.26
CA THR A 173 14.87 24.63 3.63
C THR A 173 13.49 25.17 4.00
N GLU A 174 12.50 24.29 4.21
CA GLU A 174 11.12 24.70 4.56
C GLU A 174 10.95 25.07 6.03
N LEU A 175 11.79 24.53 6.93
CA LEU A 175 11.81 24.90 8.35
C LEU A 175 12.17 26.38 8.59
N LYS A 176 12.85 27.03 7.63
CA LYS A 176 13.18 28.46 7.67
C LYS A 176 12.02 29.38 7.25
N GLN A 177 10.95 28.85 6.67
CA GLN A 177 9.80 29.65 6.23
C GLN A 177 8.65 29.64 7.25
N LEU A 178 8.75 28.83 8.30
CA LEU A 178 7.79 28.73 9.40
C LEU A 178 8.30 29.41 10.69
N GLN A 179 9.41 30.14 10.62
CA GLN A 179 9.92 31.05 11.66
C GLN A 179 9.93 32.48 11.13
#